data_AF-A0A7S1WW30-F1
#
_entry.id   AF-A0A7S1WW30-F1
#
_cell.length_a   1.000
_cell.length_b   1.000
_cell.length_c   1.000
_cell.angle_alpha   90.00
_cell.angle_beta   90.00
_cell.angle_gamma   90.00
#
_symmetry.space_group_name_H-M   'P 1'
#
loop_
_entity.id
_entity.type
_entity.pdbx_description
1 polymer ?
#
loop_
_entity_poly.entity_id
_entity_poly.type
_entity_poly.pdbx_seq_one_letter_code
_entity_poly.pdbx_strand_id
1 'polypeptide(L)'
;HAATPAAERLARAVLSHHGFASLSDAMAAATLAGRRAYDGEVRRLLEDIGEAIAGERKVGRVSELAALAGRFADLDDEGRAGAIEEAERVLEGLTVDGSLSVPGAEVYLEAMRGVADRGVAFAEDAIVELALKVAAAADARRAGGAAQPEGDVPALHRRLNVFTEFLRKP
;
A
#
# COMPACT_ATOMS: atom_id res chain seq x y z
N HIS A 1 -12.35 6.85 17.98
CA HIS A 1 -10.97 6.57 17.59
C HIS A 1 -10.50 7.66 16.65
N ALA A 2 -9.44 8.39 17.00
CA ALA A 2 -8.83 9.34 16.07
C ALA A 2 -8.14 8.55 14.95
N ALA A 3 -8.42 8.90 13.70
CA ALA A 3 -7.65 8.39 12.57
C ALA A 3 -6.19 8.83 12.74
N THR A 4 -5.23 7.99 12.37
CA THR A 4 -3.82 8.40 12.37
C THR A 4 -3.62 9.54 11.36
N PRO A 5 -2.65 10.44 11.58
CA PRO A 5 -2.36 11.54 10.65
C PRO A 5 -2.20 11.08 9.19
N ALA A 6 -1.59 9.90 8.97
CA ALA A 6 -1.50 9.26 7.66
C ALA A 6 -2.86 8.95 7.04
N ALA A 7 -3.80 8.39 7.82
CA ALA A 7 -5.13 8.06 7.35
C ALA A 7 -5.93 9.33 6.97
N GLU A 8 -5.75 10.43 7.70
CA GLU A 8 -6.38 11.71 7.33
C GLU A 8 -5.77 12.36 6.08
N ARG A 9 -4.45 12.24 5.89
CA ARG A 9 -3.78 12.72 4.66
C ARG A 9 -4.16 11.89 3.45
N LEU A 10 -4.18 10.57 3.59
CA LEU A 10 -4.63 9.65 2.55
C LEU A 10 -6.09 9.91 2.18
N ALA A 11 -6.97 10.02 3.17
CA ALA A 11 -8.37 10.37 2.94
C ALA A 11 -8.48 11.70 2.18
N ARG A 12 -7.78 12.76 2.61
CA ARG A 12 -7.80 14.05 1.89
C ARG A 12 -7.29 13.95 0.45
N ALA A 13 -6.19 13.24 0.21
CA ALA A 13 -5.63 13.08 -1.13
C ALA A 13 -6.60 12.34 -2.06
N VAL A 14 -7.18 11.24 -1.59
CA VAL A 14 -8.17 10.43 -2.34
C VAL A 14 -9.44 11.23 -2.60
N LEU A 15 -9.94 11.95 -1.59
CA LEU A 15 -11.13 12.79 -1.71
C LEU A 15 -10.91 13.92 -2.71
N SER A 16 -9.79 14.62 -2.63
CA SER A 16 -9.43 15.68 -3.57
C SER A 16 -9.29 15.15 -5.00
N HIS A 17 -8.69 13.97 -5.18
CA HIS A 17 -8.51 13.37 -6.50
C HIS A 17 -9.84 13.05 -7.19
N HIS A 18 -10.81 12.54 -6.43
CA HIS A 18 -12.15 12.21 -6.95
C HIS A 18 -13.16 13.36 -6.83
N GLY A 19 -12.73 14.57 -6.44
CA GLY A 19 -13.59 15.74 -6.33
C GLY A 19 -14.61 15.70 -5.19
N PHE A 20 -14.36 14.91 -4.15
CA PHE A 20 -15.21 14.83 -2.95
C PHE A 20 -14.72 15.81 -1.88
N ALA A 21 -15.66 16.50 -1.23
CA ALA A 21 -15.36 17.47 -0.18
C ALA A 21 -15.10 16.82 1.20
N SER A 22 -15.65 15.63 1.45
CA SER A 22 -15.47 14.90 2.70
C SER A 22 -15.62 13.38 2.54
N LEU A 23 -15.13 12.60 3.50
CA LEU A 23 -15.32 11.15 3.54
C LEU A 23 -16.80 10.79 3.60
N SER A 24 -17.60 11.59 4.30
CA SER A 24 -19.06 11.43 4.34
C SER A 24 -19.69 11.64 2.96
N ASP A 25 -19.21 12.60 2.18
CA ASP A 25 -19.69 12.84 0.81
C ASP A 25 -19.28 11.72 -0.14
N ALA A 26 -18.06 11.21 -0.03
CA ALA A 26 -17.60 10.06 -0.80
C ALA A 26 -18.39 8.79 -0.46
N MET A 27 -18.64 8.53 0.83
CA MET A 27 -19.47 7.41 1.28
C MET A 27 -20.94 7.57 0.87
N ALA A 28 -21.49 8.78 0.94
CA ALA A 28 -22.84 9.07 0.48
C ALA A 28 -22.95 8.88 -1.03
N ALA A 29 -21.99 9.35 -1.81
CA ALA A 29 -21.92 9.14 -3.26
C ALA A 29 -21.77 7.64 -3.62
N ALA A 30 -20.90 6.91 -2.92
CA ALA A 30 -20.73 5.46 -3.08
C ALA A 30 -21.99 4.68 -2.67
N THR A 31 -22.68 5.11 -1.61
CA THR A 31 -23.96 4.52 -1.17
C THR A 31 -25.07 4.82 -2.18
N LEU A 32 -25.12 6.03 -2.73
CA LEU A 32 -26.11 6.43 -3.73
C LEU A 32 -25.87 5.73 -5.07
N ALA A 33 -24.60 5.57 -5.46
CA ALA A 33 -24.17 4.81 -6.64
C ALA A 33 -24.44 3.31 -6.44
N GLY A 34 -24.08 2.73 -5.29
CA GLY A 34 -24.31 1.33 -4.95
C GLY A 34 -25.78 0.96 -4.71
N ARG A 35 -26.65 1.94 -4.43
CA ARG A 35 -28.12 1.74 -4.44
C ARG A 35 -28.74 1.83 -5.84
N ARG A 36 -28.07 2.50 -6.79
CA ARG A 36 -28.57 2.72 -8.16
C ARG A 36 -27.99 1.75 -9.18
N ALA A 37 -26.81 1.22 -8.91
CA ALA A 37 -26.19 0.15 -9.67
C ALA A 37 -25.85 -0.96 -8.67
N TYR A 38 -26.26 -2.19 -9.00
CA TYR A 38 -25.65 -3.41 -8.47
C TYR A 38 -24.20 -3.48 -8.98
N ASP A 39 -23.38 -2.49 -8.62
CA ASP A 39 -22.02 -2.38 -9.11
C ASP A 39 -21.12 -3.19 -8.17
N GLY A 40 -20.95 -4.46 -8.55
CA GLY A 40 -20.08 -5.40 -7.84
C GLY A 40 -18.65 -4.87 -7.74
N GLU A 41 -18.25 -3.92 -8.59
CA GLU A 41 -16.90 -3.35 -8.62
C GLU A 41 -16.66 -2.32 -7.51
N VAL A 42 -17.66 -1.50 -7.16
CA VAL A 42 -17.58 -0.58 -5.99
C VAL A 42 -17.56 -1.38 -4.70
N ARG A 43 -18.38 -2.45 -4.64
CA ARG A 43 -18.37 -3.37 -3.52
C ARG A 43 -17.02 -4.08 -3.39
N ARG A 44 -16.44 -4.52 -4.51
CA ARG A 44 -15.10 -5.13 -4.53
C ARG A 44 -14.01 -4.15 -4.14
N LEU A 45 -14.07 -2.88 -4.56
CA LEU A 45 -13.11 -1.84 -4.14
C LEU A 45 -13.20 -1.55 -2.64
N LEU A 46 -14.41 -1.55 -2.06
CA LEU A 46 -14.60 -1.42 -0.62
C LEU A 46 -14.17 -2.68 0.13
N GLU A 47 -14.34 -3.87 -0.46
CA GLU A 47 -13.79 -5.13 0.05
C GLU A 47 -12.26 -5.17 -0.09
N ASP A 48 -11.66 -4.65 -1.17
CA ASP A 48 -10.20 -4.58 -1.40
C ASP A 48 -9.54 -3.57 -0.45
N ILE A 49 -10.19 -2.42 -0.22
CA ILE A 49 -9.79 -1.44 0.81
C ILE A 49 -10.01 -2.04 2.21
N GLY A 50 -11.12 -2.75 2.39
CA GLY A 50 -11.45 -3.48 3.60
C GLY A 50 -10.43 -4.57 3.93
N GLU A 51 -9.97 -5.34 2.94
CA GLU A 51 -8.95 -6.39 3.05
C GLU A 51 -7.54 -5.79 3.22
N ALA A 52 -7.24 -4.67 2.55
CA ALA A 52 -6.01 -3.92 2.79
C ALA A 52 -5.92 -3.42 4.25
N ILE A 53 -7.06 -3.09 4.87
CA ILE A 53 -7.18 -2.69 6.27
C ILE A 53 -7.30 -3.90 7.22
N ALA A 54 -8.01 -4.97 6.83
CA ALA A 54 -8.40 -6.11 7.68
C ALA A 54 -7.45 -7.31 7.61
N GLY A 55 -6.57 -7.39 6.60
CA GLY A 55 -5.38 -8.25 6.63
C GLY A 55 -5.50 -9.69 6.11
N GLU A 56 -6.55 -10.07 5.38
CA GLU A 56 -6.62 -11.42 4.82
C GLU A 56 -5.95 -11.52 3.43
N ARG A 57 -4.83 -12.23 3.40
CA ARG A 57 -4.03 -12.70 2.24
C ARG A 57 -3.63 -11.65 1.18
N LYS A 58 -2.71 -10.76 1.60
CA LYS A 58 -1.92 -9.89 0.69
C LYS A 58 -1.04 -10.71 -0.26
N VAL A 59 -1.33 -10.67 -1.57
CA VAL A 59 -0.44 -11.16 -2.64
C VAL A 59 0.92 -10.45 -2.57
N GLY A 60 2.04 -11.19 -2.63
CA GLY A 60 3.41 -10.64 -2.58
C GLY A 60 4.00 -10.44 -1.17
N ARG A 61 3.33 -10.94 -0.12
CA ARG A 61 3.82 -10.87 1.26
C ARG A 61 4.81 -12.01 1.56
N VAL A 62 6.02 -11.67 1.96
CA VAL A 62 6.99 -12.61 2.55
C VAL A 62 6.85 -12.48 4.07
N SER A 63 6.42 -13.56 4.75
CA SER A 63 6.07 -13.51 6.18
C SER A 63 7.21 -13.02 7.07
N GLU A 64 8.44 -13.41 6.78
CA GLU A 64 9.64 -13.00 7.51
C GLU A 64 9.91 -11.50 7.33
N LEU A 65 9.87 -11.00 6.09
CA LEU A 65 10.03 -9.57 5.80
C LEU A 65 8.88 -8.73 6.37
N ALA A 66 7.66 -9.25 6.39
CA ALA A 66 6.52 -8.59 7.00
C ALA A 66 6.65 -8.48 8.53
N ALA A 67 7.16 -9.53 9.17
CA ALA A 67 7.44 -9.51 10.61
C ALA A 67 8.57 -8.54 10.98
N LEU A 68 9.55 -8.35 10.10
CA LEU A 68 10.58 -7.32 10.26
C LEU A 68 9.98 -5.92 10.07
N ALA A 69 9.22 -5.69 9.00
CA ALA A 69 8.60 -4.40 8.69
C ALA A 69 7.65 -3.91 9.78
N GLY A 70 6.81 -4.79 10.33
CA GLY A 70 5.82 -4.44 11.34
C GLY A 70 6.40 -3.95 12.68
N ARG A 71 7.66 -4.26 12.97
CA ARG A 71 8.37 -3.77 14.17
C ARG A 71 9.45 -2.73 13.87
N PHE A 72 9.73 -2.48 12.59
CA PHE A 72 10.89 -1.72 12.15
C PHE A 72 10.91 -0.27 12.66
N ALA A 73 9.75 0.36 12.73
CA ALA A 73 9.60 1.74 13.21
C ALA A 73 10.01 1.90 14.69
N ASP A 74 9.81 0.84 15.49
CA ASP A 74 10.06 0.84 16.94
C ASP A 74 11.50 0.45 17.30
N LEU A 75 12.29 -0.03 16.34
CA LEU A 75 13.70 -0.35 16.53
C LEU A 75 14.55 0.94 16.61
N ASP A 76 15.62 0.87 17.40
CA ASP A 76 16.71 1.86 17.39
C ASP A 76 17.61 1.68 16.16
N ASP A 77 18.62 2.54 16.00
CA ASP A 77 19.45 2.55 14.79
C ASP A 77 20.22 1.24 14.58
N GLU A 78 20.71 0.63 15.67
CA GLU A 78 21.38 -0.68 15.63
C GLU A 78 20.39 -1.80 15.27
N GLY A 79 19.20 -1.80 15.87
CA GLY A 79 18.14 -2.74 15.53
C GLY A 79 17.66 -2.61 14.09
N ARG A 80 17.56 -1.38 13.56
CA ARG A 80 17.20 -1.11 12.16
C ARG A 80 18.26 -1.61 11.20
N ALA A 81 19.55 -1.40 11.51
CA ALA A 81 20.65 -1.95 10.72
C ALA A 81 20.59 -3.48 10.68
N GLY A 82 20.44 -4.14 11.82
CA GLY A 82 20.30 -5.60 11.89
C GLY A 82 19.06 -6.14 11.17
N ALA A 83 17.94 -5.41 11.20
CA ALA A 83 16.74 -5.78 10.46
C ALA A 83 16.91 -5.62 8.93
N ILE A 84 17.67 -4.62 8.48
CA ILE A 84 18.05 -4.45 7.07
C ILE A 84 18.94 -5.61 6.62
N GLU A 85 19.96 -5.98 7.40
CA GLU A 85 20.85 -7.11 7.09
C GLU A 85 20.08 -8.45 7.04
N GLU A 86 19.13 -8.67 7.96
CA GLU A 86 18.26 -9.84 7.93
C GLU A 86 17.38 -9.85 6.67
N ALA A 87 16.80 -8.71 6.30
CA ALA A 87 16.00 -8.59 5.09
C ALA A 87 16.83 -8.86 3.81
N GLU A 88 18.07 -8.39 3.76
CA GLU A 88 19.01 -8.69 2.67
C GLU A 88 19.28 -10.19 2.56
N ARG A 89 19.55 -10.87 3.68
CA ARG A 89 19.77 -12.33 3.71
C ARG A 89 18.53 -13.10 3.25
N VAL A 90 17.34 -12.68 3.66
CA VAL A 90 16.08 -13.29 3.19
C VAL A 90 15.92 -13.10 1.68
N LEU A 91 16.21 -11.92 1.14
CA LEU A 91 16.13 -11.68 -0.31
C LEU A 91 17.16 -12.47 -1.12
N GLU A 92 18.36 -12.65 -0.58
CA GLU A 92 19.36 -13.53 -1.19
C GLU A 92 18.86 -14.97 -1.23
N GLY A 93 18.29 -15.49 -0.14
CA GLY A 93 17.69 -16.83 -0.09
C GLY A 93 16.49 -17.02 -1.02
N LEU A 94 15.79 -15.94 -1.37
CA LEU A 94 14.70 -15.94 -2.35
C LEU A 94 15.17 -15.80 -3.79
N THR A 95 16.46 -15.52 -4.02
CA THR A 95 17.02 -15.36 -5.36
C THR A 95 17.49 -16.71 -5.90
N VAL A 96 16.86 -17.16 -6.99
CA VAL A 96 17.21 -18.40 -7.69
C VAL A 96 17.59 -18.02 -9.12
N ASP A 97 18.76 -18.47 -9.59
CA ASP A 97 19.27 -18.17 -10.93
C ASP A 97 19.31 -16.66 -11.26
N GLY A 98 19.65 -15.83 -10.24
CA GLY A 98 19.74 -14.38 -10.38
C GLY A 98 18.40 -13.65 -10.44
N SER A 99 17.28 -14.35 -10.20
CA SER A 99 15.94 -13.77 -10.18
C SER A 99 15.24 -14.01 -8.85
N LEU A 100 14.52 -13.00 -8.34
CA LEU A 100 13.70 -13.15 -7.15
C LEU A 100 12.50 -14.07 -7.43
N SER A 101 12.40 -15.15 -6.65
CA SER A 101 11.28 -16.11 -6.71
C SER A 101 9.95 -15.52 -6.23
N VAL A 102 10.00 -14.44 -5.43
CA VAL A 102 8.82 -13.73 -4.93
C VAL A 102 8.85 -12.28 -5.43
N PRO A 103 8.08 -11.94 -6.48
CA PRO A 103 8.02 -10.58 -7.00
C PRO A 103 7.54 -9.57 -5.96
N GLY A 104 8.28 -8.47 -5.79
CA GLY A 104 7.95 -7.40 -4.85
C GLY A 104 8.53 -7.60 -3.45
N ALA A 105 9.25 -8.69 -3.19
CA ALA A 105 9.97 -8.87 -1.92
C ALA A 105 11.02 -7.77 -1.71
N GLU A 106 11.66 -7.31 -2.78
CA GLU A 106 12.65 -6.22 -2.78
C GLU A 106 12.10 -4.89 -2.24
N VAL A 107 10.78 -4.69 -2.32
CA VAL A 107 10.11 -3.48 -1.82
C VAL A 107 10.21 -3.38 -0.29
N TYR A 108 10.31 -4.51 0.43
CA TYR A 108 10.51 -4.48 1.88
C TYR A 108 11.84 -3.81 2.22
N LEU A 109 12.91 -4.19 1.52
CA LEU A 109 14.24 -3.61 1.75
C LEU A 109 14.28 -2.14 1.34
N GLU A 110 13.65 -1.77 0.21
CA GLU A 110 13.47 -0.38 -0.20
C GLU A 110 12.79 0.45 0.90
N ALA A 111 11.69 -0.07 1.44
CA ALA A 111 10.93 0.58 2.49
C ALA A 111 11.72 0.70 3.80
N MET A 112 12.40 -0.36 4.25
CA MET A 112 13.26 -0.34 5.44
C MET A 112 14.37 0.71 5.33
N ARG A 113 15.09 0.74 4.21
CA ARG A 113 16.15 1.73 3.98
C ARG A 113 15.61 3.15 3.97
N GLY A 114 14.47 3.37 3.31
CA GLY A 114 13.85 4.69 3.28
C GLY A 114 13.32 5.14 4.65
N VAL A 115 12.79 4.23 5.47
CA VAL A 115 12.35 4.53 6.84
C VAL A 115 13.56 4.77 7.77
N ALA A 116 14.66 4.05 7.59
CA ALA A 116 15.88 4.30 8.35
C ALA A 116 16.47 5.70 8.06
N ASP A 117 16.44 6.14 6.81
CA ASP A 117 16.98 7.43 6.36
C ASP A 117 16.05 8.62 6.66
N ARG A 118 14.74 8.47 6.39
CA ARG A 118 13.77 9.58 6.41
C ARG A 118 12.66 9.43 7.46
N GLY A 119 12.69 8.36 8.25
CA GLY A 119 11.65 8.05 9.23
C GLY A 119 10.36 7.53 8.61
N VAL A 120 9.38 7.25 9.47
CA VAL A 120 8.06 6.69 9.09
C VAL A 120 7.30 7.57 8.09
N ALA A 121 7.55 8.88 8.08
CA ALA A 121 6.96 9.82 7.13
C ALA A 121 7.20 9.39 5.67
N PHE A 122 8.36 8.78 5.36
CA PHE A 122 8.62 8.24 4.04
C PHE A 122 7.60 7.15 3.63
N ALA A 123 7.29 6.23 4.53
CA ALA A 123 6.32 5.18 4.25
C ALA A 123 4.91 5.75 4.04
N GLU A 124 4.53 6.76 4.82
CA GLU A 124 3.25 7.44 4.66
C GLU A 124 3.15 8.17 3.32
N ASP A 125 4.21 8.89 2.90
CA ASP A 125 4.24 9.61 1.63
C ASP A 125 4.18 8.64 0.43
N ALA A 126 4.92 7.53 0.50
CA ALA A 126 4.88 6.47 -0.51
C ALA A 126 3.48 5.85 -0.65
N ILE A 127 2.76 5.65 0.46
CA ILE A 127 1.37 5.14 0.44
C ILE A 127 0.45 6.11 -0.30
N VAL A 128 0.57 7.42 -0.03
CA VAL A 128 -0.24 8.44 -0.71
C VAL A 128 0.03 8.45 -2.21
N GLU A 129 1.31 8.44 -2.61
CA GLU A 129 1.69 8.43 -4.02
C GLU A 129 1.18 7.17 -4.75
N LEU A 130 1.34 5.99 -4.14
CA LEU A 130 0.87 4.72 -4.70
C LEU A 130 -0.65 4.67 -4.82
N ALA A 131 -1.38 5.17 -3.83
CA ALA A 131 -2.84 5.23 -3.87
C ALA A 131 -3.35 6.12 -5.02
N LEU A 132 -2.71 7.26 -5.26
CA LEU A 132 -3.04 8.13 -6.39
C LEU A 132 -2.76 7.46 -7.74
N LYS A 133 -1.64 6.73 -7.86
CA LYS A 133 -1.32 5.96 -9.08
C LYS A 133 -2.32 4.84 -9.35
N VAL A 134 -2.76 4.12 -8.31
CA VAL A 134 -3.81 3.09 -8.41
C VAL A 134 -5.14 3.71 -8.85
N ALA A 135 -5.52 4.86 -8.28
CA ALA A 135 -6.75 5.57 -8.66
C ALA A 135 -6.73 6.04 -10.12
N ALA A 136 -5.62 6.68 -10.55
CA ALA A 136 -5.44 7.11 -11.93
C ALA A 136 -5.49 5.94 -12.93
N ALA A 137 -4.92 4.78 -12.55
CA ALA A 137 -4.98 3.58 -13.36
C ALA A 137 -6.41 3.04 -13.54
N ALA A 138 -7.23 3.09 -12.49
CA ALA A 138 -8.63 2.71 -12.55
C ALA A 138 -9.44 3.66 -13.46
N ASP A 139 -9.21 4.96 -13.36
CA ASP A 139 -9.90 5.96 -14.18
C ASP A 139 -9.53 5.88 -15.68
N ALA A 140 -8.26 5.67 -16.00
CA ALA A 140 -7.81 5.47 -17.38
C ALA A 140 -8.48 4.23 -18.04
N ARG A 141 -8.64 3.15 -17.26
CA ARG A 141 -9.33 1.93 -17.72
C ARG A 141 -10.81 2.19 -17.99
N ARG A 142 -11.48 2.98 -17.15
CA ARG A 142 -12.89 3.38 -17.33
C ARG A 142 -13.10 4.23 -18.58
N ALA A 143 -12.14 5.10 -18.90
CA ALA A 143 -12.20 5.97 -20.08
C ALA A 143 -11.98 5.24 -21.42
N GLY A 144 -11.79 3.90 -21.41
CA GLY A 144 -11.50 3.12 -22.62
C GLY A 144 -10.12 3.38 -23.21
N GLY A 145 -9.23 4.06 -22.48
CA GLY A 145 -7.85 4.25 -22.87
C GLY A 145 -7.09 2.93 -22.82
N ALA A 146 -6.23 2.67 -23.81
CA ALA A 146 -5.23 1.61 -23.70
C ALA A 146 -4.41 1.90 -22.44
N ALA A 147 -4.48 1.01 -21.45
CA ALA A 147 -3.84 1.21 -20.16
C ALA A 147 -2.34 1.49 -20.33
N GLN A 148 -1.96 2.77 -20.19
CA GLN A 148 -0.64 3.16 -19.73
C GLN A 148 -0.77 4.19 -18.60
N PRO A 149 -1.37 3.83 -17.46
CA PRO A 149 -0.93 4.46 -16.23
C PRO A 149 0.49 3.95 -15.93
N GLU A 150 1.35 4.80 -15.38
CA GLU A 150 2.71 4.43 -14.98
C GLU A 150 2.70 3.21 -14.03
N GLY A 151 2.84 2.00 -14.56
CA GLY A 151 3.06 0.77 -13.81
C GLY A 151 1.98 -0.31 -13.92
N ASP A 152 2.44 -1.56 -13.76
CA ASP A 152 1.62 -2.76 -13.56
C ASP A 152 0.75 -2.58 -12.29
N VAL A 153 -0.58 -2.50 -12.43
CA VAL A 153 -1.52 -2.30 -11.30
C VAL A 153 -1.30 -3.32 -10.17
N PRO A 154 -1.17 -4.63 -10.46
CA PRO A 154 -0.66 -5.61 -9.51
C PRO A 154 0.64 -5.22 -8.78
N ALA A 155 1.62 -4.62 -9.46
CA ALA A 155 2.86 -4.15 -8.83
C ALA A 155 2.62 -2.95 -7.89
N LEU A 156 1.74 -2.02 -8.27
CA LEU A 156 1.35 -0.90 -7.41
C LEU A 156 0.67 -1.40 -6.13
N HIS A 157 -0.24 -2.37 -6.25
CA HIS A 157 -0.87 -3.01 -5.09
C HIS A 157 0.14 -3.75 -4.21
N ARG A 158 1.09 -4.47 -4.78
CA ARG A 158 2.18 -5.12 -4.02
C ARG A 158 2.97 -4.09 -3.22
N ARG A 159 3.40 -2.98 -3.84
CA ARG A 159 4.13 -1.91 -3.15
C ARG A 159 3.30 -1.31 -2.02
N LEU A 160 2.04 -0.97 -2.27
CA LEU A 160 1.13 -0.41 -1.27
C LEU A 160 0.97 -1.35 -0.06
N ASN A 161 0.83 -2.66 -0.34
CA ASN A 161 0.73 -3.68 0.69
C ASN A 161 1.96 -3.78 1.58
N VAL A 162 3.16 -3.57 1.04
CA VAL A 162 4.42 -3.57 1.80
C VAL A 162 4.53 -2.33 2.66
N PHE A 163 4.35 -1.13 2.09
CA PHE A 163 4.49 0.11 2.84
C PHE A 163 3.50 0.22 4.00
N THR A 164 2.28 -0.33 3.86
CA THR A 164 1.30 -0.36 4.94
C THR A 164 1.73 -1.21 6.14
N GLU A 165 2.64 -2.17 5.99
CA GLU A 165 3.16 -2.94 7.13
C GLU A 165 3.95 -2.05 8.10
N PHE A 166 4.60 -0.99 7.63
CA PHE A 166 5.36 -0.05 8.48
C PHE A 166 4.49 0.91 9.29
N LEU A 167 3.19 0.96 9.00
CA LEU A 167 2.22 1.77 9.74
C LEU A 167 1.37 0.94 10.70
N ARG A 168 1.55 -0.39 10.72
CA ARG A 168 0.85 -1.25 11.67
C ARG A 168 1.46 -1.01 13.05
N LYS A 169 0.59 -0.72 14.03
CA LYS A 169 0.97 -0.83 15.43
C LYS A 169 1.06 -2.32 15.79
N PRO A 170 2.07 -2.74 16.56
CA PRO A 170 2.14 -4.11 17.09
C PRO A 170 0.92 -4.46 17.96
#